data_AF-A0A536XDQ1-F1
#
_entry.id   AF-A0A536XDQ1-F1
#
_cell.length_a   1.000
_cell.length_b   1.000
_cell.length_c   1.000
_cell.angle_alpha   90.00
_cell.angle_beta   90.00
_cell.angle_gamma   90.00
#
_symmetry.space_group_name_H-M   'P 1'
#
loop_
_entity.id
_entity.type
_entity.pdbx_description
1 polymer ?
#
loop_
_entity_poly.entity_id
_entity_poly.type
_entity_poly.pdbx_seq_one_letter_code
_entity_poly.pdbx_strand_id
1 'polypeptide(L)'
;MPLSAPSTRATRSSRRTRSSTSSPATAAAEVSRLPFERTIAARGPEKRLNVVLISVEALSAEFLAAFGNREGLTPRLDRLAGEGMLFTRLYATGTRTVRGLEALTLSTPPIPGHSIVKRPDNDRLFSLGEVFRQKGYEPLYLYGGYAYFDNMEAFFSGNGYTVIDRTALKPEGITYENIWGVADEDL
;
A
#
# COMPACT_ATOMS: atom_id res chain seq x y z
N MET A 1 12.86 9.45 62.34
CA MET A 1 14.15 10.17 62.42
C MET A 1 14.98 9.79 61.20
N PRO A 2 15.34 10.76 60.35
CA PRO A 2 16.16 10.58 59.14
C PRO A 2 17.64 10.81 59.46
N LEU A 3 18.53 10.38 58.55
CA LEU A 3 19.93 10.80 58.52
C LEU A 3 20.27 11.37 57.13
N SER A 4 20.90 12.54 57.18
CA SER A 4 21.07 13.53 56.12
C SER A 4 22.14 13.19 55.06
N ALA A 5 21.97 13.79 53.88
CA ALA A 5 23.02 14.03 52.85
C ALA A 5 24.01 15.14 53.34
N PRO A 6 25.14 15.51 52.66
CA PRO A 6 25.17 15.95 51.23
C PRO A 6 26.51 15.73 50.44
N SER A 7 26.47 15.92 49.11
CA SER A 7 27.48 16.68 48.30
C SER A 7 27.26 16.44 46.78
N THR A 8 26.63 17.33 46.01
CA THR A 8 27.11 18.52 45.24
C THR A 8 27.85 18.26 43.90
N ARG A 9 27.22 18.75 42.82
CA ARG A 9 27.72 19.16 41.47
C ARG A 9 28.26 18.05 40.53
N ALA A 10 27.89 18.02 39.24
CA ALA A 10 27.96 19.13 38.31
C ALA A 10 26.89 19.12 37.19
N THR A 11 26.26 20.29 37.05
CA THR A 11 25.60 20.85 35.86
C THR A 11 26.46 20.78 34.60
N ARG A 12 25.87 20.38 33.46
CA ARG A 12 25.97 21.17 32.21
C ARG A 12 24.90 20.82 31.17
N SER A 13 23.88 21.66 31.14
CA SER A 13 23.08 21.96 29.95
C SER A 13 24.02 22.43 28.83
N SER A 14 23.99 21.78 27.66
CA SER A 14 24.61 22.30 26.44
C SER A 14 23.59 23.08 25.63
N ARG A 15 23.11 24.17 26.20
CA ARG A 15 22.52 25.28 25.45
C ARG A 15 23.66 25.93 24.66
N ARG A 16 23.77 25.66 23.36
CA ARG A 16 24.67 26.39 22.47
C ARG A 16 23.84 27.27 21.54
N THR A 17 23.53 28.45 22.04
CA THR A 17 23.22 29.63 21.22
C THR A 17 24.48 30.02 20.44
N ARG A 18 24.40 30.08 19.11
CA ARG A 18 25.18 31.06 18.34
C ARG A 18 24.21 31.79 17.40
N SER A 19 23.98 33.04 17.77
CA SER A 19 23.44 34.08 16.91
C SER A 19 24.46 34.46 15.83
N SER A 20 23.89 35.01 14.74
CA SER A 20 24.48 35.90 13.74
C SER A 20 25.55 35.36 12.79
N THR A 21 25.11 35.00 11.58
CA THR A 21 25.50 35.72 10.36
C THR A 21 24.32 35.71 9.39
N SER A 22 23.69 36.87 9.21
CA SER A 22 22.74 37.14 8.12
C SER A 22 23.53 37.45 6.85
N SER A 23 23.36 36.63 5.82
CA SER A 23 23.53 37.04 4.42
C SER A 23 22.67 36.13 3.54
N PRO A 24 21.98 36.66 2.50
CA PRO A 24 20.94 35.94 1.79
C PRO A 24 21.59 35.08 0.71
N ALA A 25 21.77 33.79 0.99
CA ALA A 25 22.21 32.85 -0.01
C ALA A 25 21.58 31.49 0.28
N THR A 26 20.62 31.15 -0.58
CA THR A 26 20.21 29.78 -0.92
C THR A 26 19.71 28.98 0.26
N ALA A 27 18.39 28.80 0.35
CA ALA A 27 17.79 27.79 1.20
C ALA A 27 18.46 26.45 0.88
N ALA A 28 19.39 26.03 1.75
CA ALA A 28 20.00 24.73 1.69
C ALA A 28 18.85 23.75 1.87
N ALA A 29 18.53 23.00 0.80
CA ALA A 29 17.56 21.92 0.87
C ALA A 29 17.99 21.02 2.03
N GLU A 30 17.14 20.92 3.04
CA GLU A 30 17.37 20.07 4.19
C GLU A 30 17.48 18.64 3.66
N VAL A 31 18.71 18.10 3.60
CA VAL A 31 18.94 16.75 3.11
C VAL A 31 18.27 15.82 4.09
N SER A 32 17.21 15.14 3.65
CA SER A 32 16.54 14.12 4.43
C SER A 32 17.55 13.16 5.08
N ARG A 33 17.31 12.87 6.36
CA ARG A 33 18.13 11.96 7.15
C ARG A 33 17.87 10.47 6.84
N LEU A 34 16.84 10.15 6.03
CA LEU A 34 16.45 8.77 5.73
C LEU A 34 16.70 8.45 4.24
N PRO A 35 17.33 7.32 3.91
CA PRO A 35 17.72 6.98 2.53
C PRO A 35 16.52 6.77 1.59
N PHE A 36 15.33 6.57 2.14
CA PHE A 36 14.08 6.32 1.43
C PHE A 36 13.13 7.53 1.41
N GLU A 37 13.49 8.66 2.02
CA GLU A 37 12.66 9.85 1.89
C GLU A 37 12.76 10.39 0.46
N ARG A 38 11.63 10.84 -0.06
CA ARG A 38 11.50 11.38 -1.41
C ARG A 38 10.65 12.62 -1.36
N THR A 39 11.20 13.74 -1.84
CA THR A 39 10.43 14.95 -2.10
C THR A 39 9.82 14.84 -3.50
N ILE A 40 8.50 14.75 -3.57
CA ILE A 40 7.77 14.70 -4.84
C ILE A 40 7.11 16.05 -5.10
N ALA A 41 7.58 16.76 -6.12
CA ALA A 41 6.94 17.97 -6.60
C ALA A 41 5.85 17.62 -7.64
N ALA A 42 4.61 18.01 -7.38
CA ALA A 42 3.52 17.83 -8.32
C ALA A 42 3.80 18.62 -9.62
N ARG A 43 3.59 17.99 -10.78
CA ARG A 43 3.82 18.61 -12.10
C ARG A 43 2.64 19.48 -12.58
N GLY A 44 1.62 19.66 -11.76
CA GLY A 44 0.39 20.39 -12.09
C GLY A 44 -0.65 20.30 -10.98
N PRO A 45 -1.85 20.86 -11.19
CA PRO A 45 -2.93 20.78 -10.22
C PRO A 45 -3.37 19.34 -9.96
N GLU A 46 -3.86 19.08 -8.75
CA GLU A 46 -4.44 17.78 -8.39
C GLU A 46 -5.66 17.48 -9.27
N LYS A 47 -5.70 16.26 -9.82
CA LYS A 47 -6.85 15.76 -10.58
C LYS A 47 -7.70 14.86 -9.69
N ARG A 48 -9.01 15.08 -9.71
CA ARG A 48 -10.01 14.28 -8.99
C ARG A 48 -10.64 13.26 -9.95
N LEU A 49 -9.94 12.17 -10.21
CA LEU A 49 -10.42 11.07 -11.05
C LEU A 49 -10.81 9.87 -10.20
N ASN A 50 -11.69 9.01 -10.71
CA ASN A 50 -11.87 7.68 -10.15
C ASN A 50 -10.56 6.88 -10.31
N VAL A 51 -10.19 6.13 -9.28
CA VAL A 51 -9.00 5.28 -9.28
C VAL A 51 -9.44 3.84 -9.12
N VAL A 52 -9.08 3.01 -10.08
CA VAL A 52 -9.38 1.57 -10.07
C VAL A 52 -8.05 0.83 -10.05
N LEU A 53 -7.86 0.01 -9.02
CA LEU A 53 -6.69 -0.86 -8.89
C LEU A 53 -7.15 -2.30 -9.12
N ILE A 54 -6.66 -2.92 -10.19
CA ILE A 54 -6.94 -4.32 -10.52
C ILE A 54 -5.72 -5.15 -10.10
N SER A 55 -5.89 -5.99 -9.09
CA SER A 55 -4.89 -6.98 -8.70
C SER A 55 -5.17 -8.28 -9.45
N VAL A 56 -4.21 -8.79 -10.20
CA VAL A 56 -4.35 -10.05 -10.93
C VAL A 56 -3.65 -11.15 -10.14
N GLU A 57 -4.40 -12.17 -9.73
CA GLU A 57 -3.86 -13.28 -8.93
C GLU A 57 -2.90 -14.14 -9.76
N ALA A 58 -1.79 -14.55 -9.13
CA ALA A 58 -0.78 -15.43 -9.70
C ALA A 58 -0.24 -15.07 -11.11
N LEU A 59 -0.31 -13.80 -11.54
CA LEU A 59 0.16 -13.38 -12.86
C LEU A 59 1.65 -12.99 -12.84
N SER A 60 2.51 -13.96 -13.09
CA SER A 60 3.95 -13.74 -13.36
C SER A 60 4.18 -13.08 -14.72
N ALA A 61 5.27 -12.32 -14.84
CA ALA A 61 5.72 -11.73 -16.11
C ALA A 61 5.95 -12.79 -17.21
N GLU A 62 6.25 -14.03 -16.82
CA GLU A 62 6.49 -15.13 -17.77
C GLU A 62 5.27 -15.50 -18.62
N PHE A 63 4.06 -15.08 -18.25
CA PHE A 63 2.82 -15.32 -19.01
C PHE A 63 2.51 -14.23 -20.04
N LEU A 64 3.24 -13.10 -20.02
CA LEU A 64 2.95 -11.94 -20.86
C LEU A 64 3.88 -11.88 -22.07
N ALA A 65 3.31 -11.66 -23.26
CA ALA A 65 4.11 -11.44 -24.47
C ALA A 65 4.93 -10.14 -24.39
N ALA A 66 4.45 -9.14 -23.64
CA ALA A 66 5.19 -7.92 -23.32
C ALA A 66 6.55 -8.20 -22.62
N PHE A 67 6.72 -9.38 -22.03
CA PHE A 67 7.96 -9.85 -21.39
C PHE A 67 8.61 -11.03 -22.12
N GLY A 68 8.16 -11.34 -23.34
CA GLY A 68 8.78 -12.32 -24.23
C GLY A 68 8.10 -13.68 -24.31
N ASN A 69 6.97 -13.90 -23.62
CA ASN A 69 6.15 -15.10 -23.81
C ASN A 69 5.63 -15.17 -25.27
N ARG A 70 5.57 -16.37 -25.86
CA ARG A 70 5.14 -16.58 -27.25
C ARG A 70 3.89 -17.45 -27.41
N GLU A 71 3.29 -17.88 -26.30
CA GLU A 71 2.11 -18.75 -26.29
C GLU A 71 0.81 -17.94 -26.48
N GLY A 72 0.86 -16.62 -26.34
CA GLY A 72 -0.30 -15.75 -26.58
C GLY A 72 -1.37 -15.89 -25.50
N LEU A 73 -0.97 -16.10 -24.25
CA LEU A 73 -1.89 -16.38 -23.12
C LEU A 73 -2.69 -15.16 -22.67
N THR A 74 -2.13 -13.95 -22.80
CA THR A 74 -2.71 -12.73 -22.21
C THR A 74 -2.93 -11.60 -23.23
N PRO A 75 -3.56 -11.86 -24.40
CA PRO A 75 -3.59 -10.92 -25.52
C PRO A 75 -4.26 -9.57 -25.19
N ARG A 76 -5.21 -9.54 -24.25
CA ARG A 76 -5.85 -8.31 -23.79
C ARG A 76 -4.91 -7.47 -22.90
N LEU A 77 -4.19 -8.10 -21.98
CA LEU A 77 -3.21 -7.42 -21.12
C LEU A 77 -1.99 -6.95 -21.92
N ASP A 78 -1.51 -7.76 -22.86
CA ASP A 78 -0.40 -7.40 -23.74
C ASP A 78 -0.74 -6.17 -24.61
N ARG A 79 -1.99 -6.06 -25.07
CA ARG A 79 -2.45 -4.84 -25.75
C ARG A 79 -2.41 -3.62 -24.81
N LEU A 80 -2.95 -3.76 -23.60
CA LEU A 80 -2.95 -2.66 -22.61
C LEU A 80 -1.53 -2.21 -22.23
N ALA A 81 -0.56 -3.13 -22.22
CA ALA A 81 0.83 -2.81 -21.95
C ALA A 81 1.43 -1.80 -22.96
N GLY A 82 0.91 -1.75 -24.20
CA GLY A 82 1.30 -0.78 -25.23
C GLY A 82 0.49 0.52 -25.24
N GLU A 83 -0.64 0.58 -24.53
CA GLU A 83 -1.54 1.75 -24.48
C GLU A 83 -1.30 2.64 -23.25
N GLY A 84 -0.43 2.21 -22.32
CA GLY A 84 -0.20 2.89 -21.04
C GLY A 84 1.25 2.92 -20.59
N MET A 85 1.44 2.99 -19.27
CA MET A 85 2.76 2.97 -18.64
C MET A 85 3.07 1.57 -18.11
N LEU A 86 4.00 0.88 -18.76
CA LEU A 86 4.49 -0.43 -18.35
C LEU A 86 5.76 -0.29 -17.49
N PHE A 87 5.76 -0.94 -16.33
CA PHE A 87 6.95 -1.10 -15.50
C PHE A 87 7.61 -2.45 -15.79
N THR A 88 8.75 -2.44 -16.50
CA THR A 88 9.47 -3.67 -16.87
C THR A 88 10.35 -4.23 -15.76
N ARG A 89 10.43 -3.53 -14.62
CA ARG A 89 11.23 -3.90 -13.43
C ARG A 89 10.38 -3.71 -12.16
N LEU A 90 9.23 -4.36 -12.14
CA LEU A 90 8.32 -4.41 -10.98
C LEU A 90 8.41 -5.81 -10.35
N TYR A 91 8.61 -5.87 -9.04
CA TYR A 91 8.76 -7.13 -8.32
C TYR A 91 7.80 -7.18 -7.13
N ALA A 92 7.16 -8.33 -6.92
CA ALA A 92 6.35 -8.56 -5.74
C ALA A 92 7.25 -8.62 -4.49
N THR A 93 6.73 -8.13 -3.36
CA THR A 93 7.42 -8.17 -2.05
C THR A 93 7.31 -9.53 -1.37
N GLY A 94 6.52 -10.45 -1.93
CA GLY A 94 6.31 -11.81 -1.41
C GLY A 94 5.57 -12.69 -2.41
N THR A 95 5.27 -13.92 -2.00
CA THR A 95 4.77 -15.00 -2.86
C THR A 95 3.31 -15.41 -2.57
N ARG A 96 2.58 -14.60 -1.79
CA ARG A 96 1.20 -14.87 -1.37
C ARG A 96 0.34 -13.64 -1.63
N THR A 97 -0.93 -13.82 -1.94
CA THR A 97 -1.93 -12.76 -2.14
C THR A 97 -1.88 -11.71 -1.03
N VAL A 98 -1.93 -12.13 0.24
CA VAL A 98 -1.87 -11.21 1.39
C VAL A 98 -0.59 -10.38 1.49
N ARG A 99 0.52 -10.76 0.84
CA ARG A 99 1.74 -9.93 0.75
C ARG A 99 1.63 -8.87 -0.33
N GLY A 100 1.02 -9.22 -1.47
CA GLY A 100 0.66 -8.25 -2.50
C GLY A 100 -0.30 -7.20 -1.96
N LEU A 101 -1.38 -7.63 -1.29
CA LEU A 101 -2.37 -6.73 -0.70
C LEU A 101 -1.77 -5.84 0.39
N GLU A 102 -0.89 -6.38 1.25
CA GLU A 102 -0.12 -5.61 2.23
C GLU A 102 0.70 -4.49 1.57
N ALA A 103 1.46 -4.82 0.52
CA ALA A 103 2.30 -3.85 -0.18
C ALA A 103 1.47 -2.77 -0.89
N LEU A 104 0.39 -3.16 -1.58
CA LEU A 104 -0.49 -2.24 -2.30
C LEU A 104 -1.26 -1.30 -1.36
N THR A 105 -1.61 -1.79 -0.17
CA THR A 105 -2.44 -1.03 0.79
C THR A 105 -1.61 -0.17 1.74
N LEU A 106 -0.51 -0.70 2.28
CA LEU A 106 0.25 -0.06 3.35
C LEU A 106 1.57 0.56 2.87
N SER A 107 2.04 0.22 1.66
CA SER A 107 3.35 0.65 1.15
C SER A 107 4.52 0.31 2.08
N THR A 108 4.38 -0.73 2.91
CA THR A 108 5.42 -1.17 3.85
C THR A 108 6.31 -2.22 3.20
N PRO A 109 7.63 -2.23 3.50
CA PRO A 109 8.49 -3.33 3.10
C PRO A 109 8.06 -4.63 3.77
N PRO A 110 8.32 -5.80 3.15
CA PRO A 110 7.93 -7.08 3.72
C PRO A 110 8.70 -7.33 5.02
N ILE A 111 7.98 -7.67 6.08
CA ILE A 111 8.54 -8.08 7.37
C ILE A 111 8.54 -9.62 7.51
N PRO A 112 9.52 -10.22 8.20
CA PRO A 112 9.55 -11.67 8.42
C PRO A 112 8.26 -12.22 9.06
N GLY A 113 7.90 -13.46 8.72
CA GLY A 113 6.72 -14.14 9.28
C GLY A 113 5.46 -14.00 8.43
N HIS A 114 4.31 -13.82 9.07
CA HIS A 114 3.02 -13.63 8.39
C HIS A 114 2.85 -12.19 7.87
N SER A 115 2.07 -12.00 6.80
CA SER A 115 1.60 -10.68 6.36
C SER A 115 0.87 -9.97 7.49
N ILE A 116 0.99 -8.64 7.60
CA ILE A 116 0.21 -7.79 8.53
C ILE A 116 -1.29 -8.06 8.38
N VAL A 117 -1.76 -8.35 7.16
CA VAL A 117 -3.16 -8.71 6.89
C VAL A 117 -3.65 -9.88 7.77
N LYS A 118 -2.76 -10.79 8.15
CA LYS A 118 -3.09 -11.97 8.99
C LYS A 118 -2.64 -11.85 10.45
N ARG A 119 -2.09 -10.71 10.86
CA ARG A 119 -1.64 -10.48 12.25
C ARG A 119 -2.80 -9.94 13.10
N PRO A 120 -2.77 -10.15 14.42
CA PRO A 120 -3.63 -9.39 15.32
C PRO A 120 -3.31 -7.89 15.25
N ASP A 121 -4.26 -7.06 15.71
CA ASP A 121 -4.12 -5.61 15.82
C ASP A 121 -3.73 -4.93 14.49
N ASN A 122 -4.35 -5.38 13.39
CA ASN A 122 -4.07 -4.89 12.04
C ASN A 122 -5.09 -3.86 11.53
N ASP A 123 -5.82 -3.22 12.44
CA ASP A 123 -6.75 -2.12 12.16
C ASP A 123 -6.08 -0.74 12.27
N ARG A 124 -6.76 0.29 11.75
CA ARG A 124 -6.36 1.71 11.88
C ARG A 124 -4.91 2.00 11.48
N LEU A 125 -4.41 1.28 10.49
CA LEU A 125 -3.11 1.50 9.88
C LEU A 125 -3.19 2.63 8.86
N PHE A 126 -2.07 3.33 8.68
CA PHE A 126 -1.93 4.27 7.58
C PHE A 126 -1.97 3.50 6.25
N SER A 127 -3.01 3.75 5.45
CA SER A 127 -3.29 2.99 4.24
C SER A 127 -3.59 3.90 3.05
N LEU A 128 -3.48 3.34 1.84
CA LEU A 128 -3.89 4.00 0.60
C LEU A 128 -5.36 4.44 0.65
N GLY A 129 -6.23 3.62 1.24
CA GLY A 129 -7.64 3.94 1.46
C GLY A 129 -7.82 5.17 2.36
N GLU A 130 -7.04 5.27 3.44
CA GLU A 130 -7.05 6.47 4.29
C GLU A 130 -6.66 7.73 3.50
N VAL A 131 -5.60 7.66 2.70
CA VAL A 131 -5.14 8.79 1.85
C VAL A 131 -6.25 9.24 0.90
N PHE A 132 -6.94 8.30 0.25
CA PHE A 132 -8.06 8.61 -0.64
C PHE A 132 -9.28 9.16 0.13
N ARG A 133 -9.58 8.63 1.31
CA ARG A 133 -10.69 9.11 2.14
C ARG A 133 -10.46 10.53 2.65
N GLN A 134 -9.24 10.89 3.06
CA GLN A 134 -8.88 12.29 3.39
C GLN A 134 -9.12 13.24 2.21
N LYS A 135 -9.12 12.69 1.00
CA LYS A 135 -9.40 13.37 -0.26
C LYS A 135 -10.88 13.33 -0.66
N GLY A 136 -11.77 12.78 0.15
CA GLY A 136 -13.21 12.71 -0.11
C GLY A 136 -13.65 11.55 -1.01
N TYR A 137 -12.79 10.56 -1.22
CA TYR A 137 -13.15 9.33 -1.93
C TYR A 137 -13.74 8.28 -0.98
N GLU A 138 -14.54 7.38 -1.54
CA GLU A 138 -14.95 6.14 -0.89
C GLU A 138 -14.06 4.99 -1.37
N PRO A 139 -13.16 4.45 -0.52
CA PRO A 139 -12.35 3.30 -0.87
C PRO A 139 -13.18 2.00 -0.77
N LEU A 140 -13.21 1.24 -1.85
CA LEU A 140 -13.90 -0.05 -1.93
C LEU A 140 -12.87 -1.19 -2.08
N TYR A 141 -13.15 -2.34 -1.47
CA TYR A 141 -12.45 -3.60 -1.72
C TYR A 141 -13.45 -4.61 -2.28
N LEU A 142 -13.27 -4.97 -3.56
CA LEU A 142 -14.13 -5.91 -4.28
C LEU A 142 -13.44 -7.27 -4.37
N TYR A 143 -14.16 -8.36 -4.10
CA TYR A 143 -13.59 -9.71 -4.16
C TYR A 143 -14.61 -10.79 -4.58
N GLY A 144 -14.24 -11.64 -5.54
CA GLY A 144 -15.11 -12.72 -6.03
C GLY A 144 -15.19 -13.96 -5.11
N GLY A 145 -14.37 -14.02 -4.06
CA GLY A 145 -14.45 -15.05 -3.01
C GLY A 145 -15.13 -14.53 -1.75
N TYR A 146 -15.10 -15.32 -0.69
CA TYR A 146 -15.52 -14.87 0.65
C TYR A 146 -14.39 -14.05 1.28
N ALA A 147 -14.63 -12.78 1.62
CA ALA A 147 -13.60 -11.91 2.17
C ALA A 147 -13.13 -12.32 3.58
N TYR A 148 -13.89 -13.17 4.28
CA TYR A 148 -13.42 -13.83 5.50
C TYR A 148 -12.11 -14.63 5.25
N PHE A 149 -11.92 -15.17 4.04
CA PHE A 149 -10.70 -15.86 3.67
C PHE A 149 -9.48 -14.96 3.91
N ASP A 150 -8.41 -15.56 4.45
CA ASP A 150 -7.15 -14.87 4.73
C ASP A 150 -7.26 -13.58 5.58
N ASN A 151 -8.36 -13.41 6.32
CA ASN A 151 -8.63 -12.24 7.17
C ASN A 151 -8.80 -10.92 6.38
N MET A 152 -9.20 -10.99 5.11
CA MET A 152 -9.29 -9.80 4.25
C MET A 152 -10.41 -8.86 4.69
N GLU A 153 -11.57 -9.39 5.08
CA GLU A 153 -12.70 -8.58 5.55
C GLU A 153 -12.33 -7.74 6.78
N ALA A 154 -11.78 -8.37 7.82
CA ALA A 154 -11.37 -7.68 9.04
C ALA A 154 -10.27 -6.64 8.76
N PHE A 155 -9.28 -7.00 7.94
CA PHE A 155 -8.20 -6.08 7.57
C PHE A 155 -8.72 -4.86 6.79
N PHE A 156 -9.46 -5.06 5.69
CA PHE A 156 -9.89 -3.94 4.84
C PHE A 156 -10.92 -3.06 5.53
N SER A 157 -11.92 -3.64 6.20
CA SER A 157 -12.91 -2.88 6.96
C SER A 157 -12.28 -2.12 8.14
N GLY A 158 -11.37 -2.75 8.88
CA GLY A 158 -10.61 -2.11 9.97
C GLY A 158 -9.68 -0.98 9.51
N ASN A 159 -9.35 -0.94 8.22
CA ASN A 159 -8.55 0.12 7.58
C ASN A 159 -9.37 1.07 6.71
N GLY A 160 -10.70 1.08 6.87
CA GLY A 160 -11.59 2.09 6.33
C GLY A 160 -12.08 1.86 4.91
N TYR A 161 -11.96 0.64 4.38
CA TYR A 161 -12.57 0.24 3.11
C TYR A 161 -13.97 -0.32 3.32
N THR A 162 -14.89 -0.03 2.40
CA THR A 162 -16.12 -0.82 2.27
C THR A 162 -15.79 -2.13 1.55
N VAL A 163 -15.99 -3.26 2.22
CA VAL A 163 -15.76 -4.59 1.65
C VAL A 163 -17.02 -5.08 0.97
N ILE A 164 -16.91 -5.45 -0.30
CA ILE A 164 -17.97 -6.06 -1.09
C ILE A 164 -17.40 -7.35 -1.65
N ASP A 165 -17.89 -8.47 -1.15
CA ASP A 165 -17.41 -9.78 -1.56
C ASP A 165 -18.51 -10.53 -2.33
N ARG A 166 -18.27 -11.82 -2.62
CA ARG A 166 -19.22 -12.66 -3.36
C ARG A 166 -20.63 -12.71 -2.78
N THR A 167 -20.82 -12.39 -1.50
CA THR A 167 -22.16 -12.40 -0.88
C THR A 167 -23.08 -11.31 -1.44
N ALA A 168 -22.52 -10.30 -2.10
CA ALA A 168 -23.27 -9.26 -2.80
C ALA A 168 -23.75 -9.70 -4.21
N LEU A 169 -23.21 -10.80 -4.75
CA LEU A 169 -23.58 -11.30 -6.07
C LEU A 169 -24.90 -12.07 -6.01
N LYS A 170 -25.73 -11.88 -7.05
CA LYS A 170 -26.98 -12.63 -7.20
C LYS A 170 -26.71 -13.95 -7.91
N PRO A 171 -27.38 -15.06 -7.52
CA PRO A 171 -27.17 -16.37 -8.14
C PRO A 171 -27.32 -16.36 -9.67
N GLU A 172 -28.22 -15.53 -10.21
CA GLU A 172 -28.46 -15.43 -11.66
C GLU A 172 -27.29 -14.79 -12.43
N GLY A 173 -26.41 -14.07 -11.73
CA GLY A 173 -25.21 -13.46 -12.29
C GLY A 173 -23.96 -14.32 -12.18
N ILE A 174 -24.04 -15.52 -11.58
CA ILE A 174 -22.90 -16.41 -11.40
C ILE A 174 -22.92 -17.47 -12.50
N THR A 175 -21.98 -17.38 -13.43
CA THR A 175 -21.83 -18.34 -14.52
C THR A 175 -20.99 -19.55 -14.09
N TYR A 176 -20.00 -19.34 -13.22
CA TYR A 176 -19.15 -20.40 -12.70
C TYR A 176 -18.60 -20.04 -11.31
N GLU A 177 -18.49 -21.04 -10.44
CA GLU A 177 -17.83 -20.89 -9.14
C GLU A 177 -17.09 -22.17 -8.70
N ASN A 178 -16.12 -22.00 -7.82
CA ASN A 178 -15.43 -23.10 -7.15
C ASN A 178 -15.09 -22.73 -5.69
N ILE A 179 -14.22 -23.51 -5.05
CA ILE A 179 -13.82 -23.32 -3.64
C ILE A 179 -13.17 -21.96 -3.35
N TRP A 180 -12.69 -21.25 -4.38
CA TRP A 180 -12.03 -19.95 -4.26
C TRP A 180 -12.97 -18.76 -4.47
N GLY A 181 -14.09 -18.95 -5.15
CA GLY A 181 -15.01 -17.87 -5.50
C GLY A 181 -15.71 -18.07 -6.84
N VAL A 182 -16.33 -17.00 -7.31
CA VAL A 182 -16.89 -16.89 -8.67
C VAL A 182 -15.79 -16.71 -9.71
N ALA A 183 -16.11 -16.91 -10.99
CA ALA A 183 -15.19 -16.59 -12.08
C ALA A 183 -14.88 -15.09 -12.13
N ASP A 184 -13.68 -14.72 -12.62
CA ASP A 184 -13.26 -13.32 -12.74
C ASP A 184 -14.18 -12.48 -13.67
N GLU A 185 -14.91 -13.12 -14.59
CA GLU A 185 -15.89 -12.47 -15.46
C GLU A 185 -17.21 -12.12 -14.75
N ASP A 186 -17.52 -12.81 -13.64
CA ASP A 186 -18.73 -12.59 -12.84
C ASP A 186 -18.53 -11.53 -11.74
N LEU A 187 -17.28 -11.10 -11.49
CA LEU A 187 -16.89 -10.08 -10.51
C LEU A 187 -17.07 -8.66 -11.05
#